data_AF-A0A0S3PU45-F1
#
_entry.id   AF-A0A0S3PU45-F1
#
_cell.length_a   1.000
_cell.length_b   1.000
_cell.length_c   1.000
_cell.angle_alpha   90.00
_cell.angle_beta   90.00
_cell.angle_gamma   90.00
#
_symmetry.space_group_name_H-M   'P 1'
#
loop_
_entity.id
_entity.type
_entity.pdbx_description
1 polymer ?
#
loop_
_entity_poly.entity_id
_entity_poly.type
_entity_poly.pdbx_seq_one_letter_code
_entity_poly.pdbx_strand_id
1 'polypeptide(L)'
;MNLKRIAILGAAVFATAALNFAQPAFAADGCGPGAWRGPWGHCRDTPFSGRLPDGEWVQRVGNGCPPGYWRGPWGHCRNTPYHGRLPGGGWK
;
A
#
# COMPACT_ATOMS: atom_id res chain seq x y z
N MET A 1 41.62 20.80 -8.71
CA MET A 1 40.18 20.63 -8.42
C MET A 1 39.90 21.19 -7.03
N ASN A 2 39.02 22.19 -6.91
CA ASN A 2 38.77 22.89 -5.63
C ASN A 2 37.79 22.12 -4.75
N LEU A 3 38.10 22.02 -3.45
CA LEU A 3 37.30 21.31 -2.43
C LEU A 3 35.81 21.71 -2.46
N LYS A 4 35.53 22.99 -2.75
CA LYS A 4 34.16 23.52 -2.93
C LYS A 4 33.38 22.80 -4.03
N ARG A 5 34.01 22.44 -5.15
CA ARG A 5 33.34 21.73 -6.27
C ARG A 5 33.03 20.28 -5.92
N ILE A 6 33.90 19.63 -5.14
CA ILE A 6 33.70 18.25 -4.66
C ILE A 6 32.54 18.22 -3.65
N ALA A 7 32.47 19.19 -2.73
CA ALA A 7 31.36 19.31 -1.79
C ALA A 7 30.00 19.54 -2.48
N ILE A 8 29.96 20.38 -3.51
CA ILE A 8 28.74 20.66 -4.29
C ILE A 8 28.28 19.42 -5.06
N LEU A 9 29.21 18.72 -5.73
CA LEU A 9 28.90 17.48 -6.45
C LEU A 9 28.43 16.38 -5.50
N GLY A 10 29.09 16.23 -4.34
CA GLY A 10 28.69 15.26 -3.32
C GLY A 10 27.28 15.53 -2.77
N ALA A 11 26.95 16.78 -2.48
CA ALA A 11 25.63 17.18 -2.02
C ALA A 11 24.54 16.96 -3.09
N ALA A 12 24.83 17.24 -4.37
CA ALA A 12 23.89 17.04 -5.47
C ALA A 12 23.57 15.56 -5.72
N VAL A 13 24.58 14.68 -5.60
CA VAL A 13 24.40 13.22 -5.73
C VAL A 13 23.62 12.66 -4.56
N PHE A 14 23.89 13.12 -3.33
CA PHE A 14 23.11 12.71 -2.15
C PHE A 14 21.64 13.16 -2.23
N ALA A 15 21.39 14.39 -2.71
CA ALA A 15 20.03 14.92 -2.85
C ALA A 15 19.19 14.14 -3.88
N THR A 16 19.78 13.78 -5.02
CA THR A 16 19.09 12.98 -6.05
C THR A 16 18.88 11.52 -5.63
N ALA A 17 19.82 10.91 -4.90
CA ALA A 17 19.65 9.56 -4.36
C ALA A 17 18.53 9.48 -3.31
N ALA A 18 18.39 10.49 -2.45
CA ALA A 18 17.32 10.56 -1.44
C ALA A 18 15.93 10.67 -2.08
N LEU A 19 15.78 11.44 -3.16
CA LEU A 19 14.51 11.59 -3.89
C LEU A 19 14.08 10.30 -4.61
N ASN A 20 15.02 9.46 -5.04
CA ASN A 20 14.71 8.18 -5.68
C ASN A 20 14.40 7.05 -4.68
N PHE A 21 14.97 7.08 -3.47
CA PHE A 21 14.65 6.10 -2.41
C PHE A 21 13.34 6.40 -1.69
N ALA A 22 12.90 7.66 -1.69
CA ALA A 22 11.56 8.05 -1.26
C ALA A 22 10.53 7.80 -2.38
N GLN A 23 10.51 6.60 -2.95
CA GLN A 23 9.36 6.15 -3.74
C GLN A 23 8.10 6.29 -2.87
N PRO A 24 6.93 6.65 -3.43
CA PRO A 24 5.75 6.97 -2.65
C PRO A 24 5.29 5.71 -1.92
N ALA A 25 5.74 5.56 -0.67
CA ALA A 25 5.34 4.47 0.23
C ALA A 25 3.83 4.48 0.55
N PHE A 26 3.06 5.42 -0.01
CA PHE A 26 1.69 5.75 0.41
C PHE A 26 0.73 6.02 -0.74
N ALA A 27 0.99 5.50 -1.94
CA ALA A 27 -0.05 5.39 -2.95
C ALA A 27 -0.97 4.19 -2.54
N ALA A 28 -1.67 4.39 -1.41
CA ALA A 28 -2.65 3.54 -0.71
C ALA A 28 -2.56 2.00 -0.89
N ASP A 29 -1.39 1.42 -0.56
CA ASP A 29 -1.03 -0.01 -0.68
C ASP A 29 -0.59 -0.48 -2.09
N GLY A 30 0.09 0.39 -2.85
CA GLY A 30 0.67 0.07 -4.17
C GLY A 30 -0.26 0.36 -5.34
N CYS A 31 -1.29 1.17 -5.12
CA CYS A 31 -2.20 1.67 -6.15
C CYS A 31 -1.77 3.10 -6.51
N GLY A 32 -1.78 3.47 -7.79
CA GLY A 32 -1.28 4.78 -8.25
C GLY A 32 -1.95 6.00 -7.59
N PRO A 33 -1.49 7.23 -7.89
CA PRO A 33 -2.04 8.45 -7.30
C PRO A 33 -3.57 8.54 -7.42
N GLY A 34 -4.26 8.81 -6.30
CA GLY A 34 -5.72 8.89 -6.24
C GLY A 34 -6.44 7.54 -6.19
N ALA A 35 -5.72 6.42 -6.28
CA ALA A 35 -6.26 5.09 -6.15
C ALA A 35 -5.77 4.42 -4.85
N TRP A 36 -6.56 3.47 -4.35
CA TRP A 36 -6.32 2.70 -3.14
C TRP A 36 -6.68 1.24 -3.33
N ARG A 37 -6.10 0.38 -2.50
CA ARG A 37 -6.43 -1.04 -2.52
C ARG A 37 -7.73 -1.29 -1.78
N GLY A 38 -8.79 -1.63 -2.49
CA GLY A 38 -10.10 -1.91 -1.94
C GLY A 38 -10.20 -3.25 -1.20
N PRO A 39 -11.42 -3.63 -0.76
CA PRO A 39 -11.61 -4.77 0.12
C PRO A 39 -11.25 -6.15 -0.45
N TRP A 40 -11.23 -6.26 -1.76
CA TRP A 40 -10.82 -7.46 -2.49
C TRP A 40 -9.35 -7.43 -2.93
N GLY A 41 -8.56 -6.47 -2.45
CA GLY A 41 -7.16 -6.33 -2.86
C GLY A 41 -6.94 -5.69 -4.23
N HIS A 42 -7.99 -5.25 -4.93
CA HIS A 42 -7.87 -4.54 -6.21
C HIS A 42 -7.70 -3.04 -6.00
N CYS A 43 -6.99 -2.38 -6.92
CA CYS A 43 -6.92 -0.92 -6.93
C CYS A 43 -8.25 -0.31 -7.36
N ARG A 44 -8.68 0.73 -6.65
CA ARG A 44 -9.91 1.47 -6.89
C ARG A 44 -9.68 2.94 -6.59
N ASP A 45 -10.34 3.80 -7.34
CA ASP A 45 -10.40 5.25 -7.18
C ASP A 45 -11.80 5.71 -6.73
N THR A 46 -12.76 4.79 -6.68
CA THR A 46 -14.13 5.02 -6.20
C THR A 46 -14.45 4.21 -4.94
N PRO A 47 -15.31 4.71 -4.04
CA PRO A 47 -15.78 3.94 -2.88
C PRO A 47 -16.41 2.60 -3.28
N PHE A 48 -16.11 1.54 -2.53
CA PHE A 48 -16.69 0.22 -2.73
C PHE A 48 -18.03 0.09 -1.99
N SER A 49 -19.03 -0.47 -2.67
CA SER A 49 -20.26 -0.96 -2.03
C SER A 49 -20.57 -2.35 -2.55
N GLY A 50 -20.86 -3.29 -1.65
CA GLY A 50 -21.08 -4.67 -2.01
C GLY A 50 -20.71 -5.64 -0.89
N ARG A 51 -20.66 -6.92 -1.25
CA ARG A 51 -20.34 -8.00 -0.32
C ARG A 51 -18.83 -8.15 -0.13
N LEU A 52 -18.39 -8.27 1.12
CA LEU A 52 -17.02 -8.52 1.55
C LEU A 52 -16.66 -10.01 1.45
N PRO A 53 -15.36 -10.37 1.60
CA PRO A 53 -14.90 -11.76 1.52
C PRO A 53 -15.51 -12.71 2.56
N ASP A 54 -15.94 -12.18 3.70
CA ASP A 54 -16.65 -12.90 4.77
C ASP A 54 -18.18 -12.95 4.56
N GLY A 55 -18.67 -12.29 3.52
CA GLY A 55 -20.09 -12.25 3.20
C GLY A 55 -20.83 -11.05 3.79
N GLU A 56 -20.20 -10.17 4.57
CA GLU A 56 -20.88 -8.98 5.08
C GLU A 56 -21.13 -7.95 3.96
N TRP A 57 -22.23 -7.22 4.04
CA TRP A 57 -22.55 -6.16 3.06
C TRP A 57 -22.11 -4.81 3.60
N VAL A 58 -21.31 -4.08 2.82
CA VAL A 58 -20.81 -2.76 3.20
C VAL A 58 -21.14 -1.72 2.16
N GLN A 59 -21.36 -0.50 2.64
CA GLN A 59 -21.69 0.64 1.79
C GLN A 59 -20.61 1.71 1.91
N ARG A 60 -20.13 2.17 0.77
CA ARG A 60 -19.23 3.32 0.63
C ARG A 60 -17.92 3.20 1.43
N VAL A 61 -17.27 2.04 1.35
CA VAL A 61 -15.93 1.83 1.91
C VAL A 61 -14.92 2.55 1.03
N GLY A 62 -14.24 3.54 1.61
CA GLY A 62 -13.21 4.33 0.93
C GLY A 62 -11.85 3.65 0.93
N ASN A 63 -10.81 4.42 1.23
CA ASN A 63 -9.44 3.95 1.29
C ASN A 63 -9.26 2.85 2.36
N GLY A 64 -9.03 1.62 1.91
CA GLY A 64 -8.70 0.50 2.78
C GLY A 64 -9.87 -0.42 3.15
N CYS A 65 -9.87 -0.85 4.41
CA CYS A 65 -10.83 -1.81 4.96
C CYS A 65 -11.93 -1.12 5.78
N PRO A 66 -13.15 -1.67 5.78
CA PRO A 66 -14.22 -1.18 6.65
C PRO A 66 -13.87 -1.34 8.14
N PRO A 67 -14.55 -0.61 9.05
CA PRO A 67 -14.32 -0.75 10.50
C PRO A 67 -14.49 -2.19 10.97
N GLY A 68 -13.56 -2.68 11.80
CA GLY A 68 -13.54 -4.08 12.27
C GLY A 68 -12.86 -5.06 11.31
N TYR A 69 -12.47 -4.60 10.12
CA TYR A 69 -11.70 -5.37 9.16
C TYR A 69 -10.25 -4.90 9.09
N TRP A 70 -9.36 -5.84 8.87
CA TRP A 70 -7.94 -5.65 8.70
C TRP A 70 -7.49 -6.19 7.34
N ARG A 71 -6.38 -5.66 6.81
CA ARG A 71 -5.84 -6.09 5.52
C ARG A 71 -5.09 -7.41 5.67
N GLY A 72 -5.63 -8.46 5.08
CA GLY A 72 -5.06 -9.81 5.05
C GLY A 72 -3.75 -9.90 4.27
N PRO A 73 -3.02 -11.02 4.41
CA PRO A 73 -1.75 -11.25 3.71
C PRO A 73 -1.86 -11.11 2.17
N TRP A 74 -3.02 -11.46 1.62
CA TRP A 74 -3.33 -11.38 0.19
C TRP A 74 -3.92 -10.03 -0.23
N GLY A 75 -3.95 -9.04 0.68
CA GLY A 75 -4.48 -7.71 0.41
C GLY A 75 -6.00 -7.59 0.52
N HIS A 76 -6.73 -8.69 0.76
CA HIS A 76 -8.18 -8.68 1.00
C HIS A 76 -8.49 -8.27 2.44
N CYS A 77 -9.59 -7.55 2.66
CA CYS A 77 -10.07 -7.25 4.00
C CYS A 77 -10.67 -8.49 4.65
N ARG A 78 -10.32 -8.72 5.91
CA ARG A 78 -10.79 -9.83 6.73
C ARG A 78 -11.07 -9.30 8.14
N ASN A 79 -11.99 -9.92 8.85
CA ASN A 79 -12.27 -9.66 10.27
C ASN A 79 -11.88 -10.84 11.17
N THR A 80 -11.51 -11.97 10.59
CA THR A 80 -11.08 -13.19 11.29
C THR A 80 -9.58 -13.43 11.15
N PRO A 81 -8.94 -14.10 12.14
CA PRO A 81 -7.56 -14.56 12.01
C PRO A 81 -7.34 -15.35 10.72
N TYR A 82 -6.20 -15.11 10.06
CA TYR A 82 -5.85 -15.83 8.84
C TYR A 82 -5.26 -17.19 9.17
N HIS A 83 -5.87 -18.24 8.62
CA HIS A 83 -5.30 -19.58 8.56
C HIS A 83 -5.15 -20.00 7.10
N GLY A 84 -3.94 -20.32 6.67
CA GLY A 84 -3.68 -20.67 5.29
C GLY A 84 -2.25 -20.40 4.82
N ARG A 85 -2.07 -20.57 3.51
CA ARG A 85 -0.81 -20.37 2.84
C ARG A 85 -0.53 -18.88 2.63
N LEU A 86 0.60 -18.41 3.14
CA LEU A 86 1.00 -17.01 3.04
C LEU A 86 1.59 -16.67 1.66
N PRO A 87 1.52 -15.39 1.25
CA PRO A 87 2.32 -14.88 0.14
C PRO A 87 3.80 -15.01 0.54
N GLY A 88 4.53 -15.89 -0.13
CA GLY A 88 5.88 -16.31 0.26
C GLY A 88 6.00 -17.79 0.60
N GLY A 89 4.90 -18.55 0.57
CA GLY A 89 4.91 -20.02 0.64
C GLY A 89 4.88 -20.62 2.04
N GLY A 90 4.95 -19.79 3.09
CA GLY A 90 4.73 -20.21 4.48
C GLY A 90 3.27 -20.52 4.79
N TRP A 91 3.00 -20.95 6.03
CA TRP A 91 1.66 -21.18 6.56
C TRP A 91 1.44 -20.36 7.84
N LYS A 92 0.20 -19.98 8.10
CA LYS A 92 -0.26 -19.31 9.32
C LYS A 92 -1.61 -19.87 9.74
#